data_AF-A0A6B2TD61-F1
#
_entry.id   AF-A0A6B2TD61-F1
#
_cell.length_a   1.000
_cell.length_b   1.000
_cell.length_c   1.000
_cell.angle_alpha   90.00
_cell.angle_beta   90.00
_cell.angle_gamma   90.00
#
_symmetry.space_group_name_H-M   'P 1'
#
loop_
_entity.id
_entity.type
_entity.pdbx_description
1 polymer ?
#
loop_
_entity_poly.entity_id
_entity_poly.type
_entity_poly.pdbx_seq_one_letter_code
_entity_poly.pdbx_strand_id
1 'polypeptide(L)'
;MPVARSRPPARGRRRLSFWWVAAVCCVALIAGAIVFGAGTGDQQDEGPAAARGKRIVTDFDGDGHADLAVPAPLSTVDGVRLAGSVSVVYGSQAGPAPRRPQVIDRASKGPLGVLAARQEQFGDHAVARDLDSDGFTDLALGRSVLWGSREGLRTGSTLAAGGVRGGDFDGDGHADLLDADLTVGYGPFSRAGEPRRTGKKPRAHFGDDQWPRTITVGDLTGDGRDDVVTGQGFEEMQNRGYFFQGRSTGLAPEPEELNTYNGAGAVGDVDGDGYGDLVVRELGSVSEGAEHEKGEIRVLRGSASGPGRAATVIDQESAEVPGTGRAGDQFGFALAAGDVDGDGRADVAVGVPGRNGG
;
A
#
# COMPACT_ATOMS: atom_id res chain seq x y z
N MET A 1 73.46 20.19 48.79
CA MET A 1 74.18 19.65 47.63
C MET A 1 73.21 18.82 46.79
N PRO A 2 73.35 18.69 45.46
CA PRO A 2 73.30 19.70 44.40
C PRO A 2 72.15 19.44 43.38
N VAL A 3 72.08 20.31 42.37
CA VAL A 3 71.16 20.37 41.22
C VAL A 3 71.43 19.26 40.20
N ALA A 4 70.39 18.74 39.51
CA ALA A 4 70.48 18.40 38.08
C ALA A 4 69.08 18.32 37.42
N ARG A 5 68.94 19.06 36.31
CA ARG A 5 67.77 19.14 35.42
C ARG A 5 67.80 18.01 34.39
N SER A 6 66.62 17.53 33.96
CA SER A 6 66.34 17.28 32.54
C SER A 6 64.82 17.12 32.28
N ARG A 7 64.32 17.84 31.27
CA ARG A 7 63.04 17.68 30.54
C ARG A 7 63.41 17.82 29.05
N PRO A 8 62.55 17.43 28.07
CA PRO A 8 61.66 16.29 27.88
C PRO A 8 61.97 15.61 26.50
N PRO A 9 61.09 14.79 25.88
CA PRO A 9 60.16 15.40 24.91
C PRO A 9 58.74 14.78 24.80
N ALA A 10 57.82 15.67 24.41
CA ALA A 10 56.64 15.50 23.57
C ALA A 10 55.79 14.22 23.67
N ARG A 11 54.71 14.27 24.47
CA ARG A 11 53.51 13.47 24.19
C ARG A 11 52.69 14.17 23.10
N GLY A 12 52.66 13.56 21.92
CA GLY A 12 51.82 13.97 20.81
C GLY A 12 50.33 13.98 21.19
N ARG A 13 49.66 15.08 20.83
CA ARG A 13 48.21 15.21 20.86
C ARG A 13 47.59 14.17 19.92
N ARG A 14 46.85 13.20 20.46
CA ARG A 14 45.81 12.51 19.69
C ARG A 14 44.48 13.18 20.00
N ARG A 15 44.06 14.06 19.09
CA ARG A 15 42.68 14.54 19.01
C ARG A 15 41.81 13.33 18.68
N LEU A 16 41.00 12.87 19.63
CA LEU A 16 39.87 12.00 19.35
C LEU A 16 38.82 12.87 18.66
N SER A 17 38.87 12.90 17.33
CA SER A 17 37.76 13.37 16.51
C SER A 17 36.59 12.42 16.71
N PHE A 18 35.61 12.84 17.53
CA PHE A 18 34.28 12.26 17.56
C PHE A 18 33.65 12.48 16.19
N TRP A 19 33.60 11.43 15.39
CA TRP A 19 32.65 11.38 14.28
C TRP A 19 31.30 11.05 14.88
N TRP A 20 30.42 12.05 14.93
CA TRP A 20 28.99 11.79 15.00
C TRP A 20 28.60 11.12 13.68
N VAL A 21 28.59 9.79 13.65
CA VAL A 21 27.69 9.10 12.73
C VAL A 21 26.33 9.20 13.41
N ALA A 22 25.59 10.26 13.10
CA ALA A 22 24.15 10.24 13.25
C ALA A 22 23.65 9.17 12.28
N ALA A 23 23.56 7.93 12.76
CA ALA A 23 22.77 6.93 12.09
C ALA A 23 21.32 7.39 12.26
N VAL A 24 20.85 8.18 11.31
CA VAL A 24 19.42 8.41 11.10
C VAL A 24 18.90 7.06 10.62
N CYS A 25 18.61 6.17 11.57
CA CYS A 25 17.65 5.12 11.35
C CYS A 25 16.29 5.82 11.23
N CYS A 26 15.99 6.36 10.05
CA CYS A 26 14.61 6.43 9.61
C CYS A 26 14.14 4.98 9.53
N VAL A 27 13.65 4.46 10.66
CA VAL A 27 12.68 3.40 10.62
C VAL A 27 11.48 4.06 9.98
N ALA A 28 11.45 4.09 8.64
CA ALA A 28 10.18 4.05 7.96
C ALA A 28 9.54 2.78 8.50
N LEU A 29 8.64 2.94 9.47
CA LEU A 29 7.52 2.04 9.59
C LEU A 29 6.82 2.16 8.24
N ILE A 30 7.33 1.43 7.23
CA ILE A 30 6.49 0.92 6.17
C ILE A 30 5.46 0.18 6.98
N ALA A 31 4.27 0.77 7.10
CA ALA A 31 3.10 0.06 7.55
C ALA A 31 3.07 -1.18 6.66
N GLY A 32 3.61 -2.29 7.16
CA GLY A 32 3.41 -3.59 6.57
C GLY A 32 1.91 -3.71 6.60
N ALA A 33 1.28 -3.48 5.45
CA ALA A 33 -0.15 -3.52 5.34
C ALA A 33 -0.53 -4.88 5.89
N ILE A 34 -1.19 -4.89 7.05
CA ILE A 34 -2.05 -6.00 7.36
C ILE A 34 -3.01 -5.99 6.17
N VAL A 35 -2.91 -7.00 5.30
CA VAL A 35 -3.78 -7.07 4.13
C VAL A 35 -5.15 -7.44 4.67
N PHE A 36 -5.95 -6.41 4.96
CA PHE A 36 -7.38 -6.53 5.06
C PHE A 36 -7.92 -6.39 3.64
N GLY A 37 -8.76 -7.31 3.20
CA GLY A 37 -9.64 -7.04 2.08
C GLY A 37 -10.57 -5.89 2.45
N ALA A 38 -10.21 -4.65 2.11
CA ALA A 38 -11.18 -3.59 1.95
C ALA A 38 -11.85 -3.86 0.60
N GLY A 39 -12.99 -4.58 0.64
CA GLY A 39 -13.86 -4.66 -0.51
C GLY A 39 -14.41 -3.27 -0.76
N THR A 40 -14.05 -2.66 -1.88
CA THR A 40 -14.79 -1.55 -2.46
C THR A 40 -16.18 -2.10 -2.79
N GLY A 41 -17.18 -1.66 -2.02
CA GLY A 41 -18.56 -2.07 -2.22
C GLY A 41 -19.15 -1.33 -3.41
N ASP A 42 -19.55 -2.08 -4.43
CA ASP A 42 -20.38 -1.63 -5.53
C ASP A 42 -21.87 -1.84 -5.14
N GLN A 43 -22.73 -0.84 -5.38
CA GLN A 43 -24.21 -0.92 -5.30
C GLN A 43 -24.79 -1.11 -6.72
N GLN A 44 -25.99 -1.66 -7.02
CA GLN A 44 -27.36 -1.44 -6.52
C GLN A 44 -28.28 -2.59 -7.04
N ASP A 45 -29.38 -2.92 -6.34
CA ASP A 45 -30.79 -2.73 -6.81
C ASP A 45 -31.83 -3.30 -5.80
N GLU A 46 -32.98 -2.64 -5.65
CA GLU A 46 -34.07 -3.02 -4.73
C GLU A 46 -34.98 -4.15 -5.29
N GLY A 47 -35.16 -5.25 -4.52
CA GLY A 47 -36.15 -6.30 -4.78
C GLY A 47 -35.95 -7.57 -3.92
N PRO A 48 -37.01 -8.34 -3.55
CA PRO A 48 -37.00 -9.12 -2.31
C PRO A 48 -36.21 -10.44 -2.40
N ALA A 49 -35.25 -10.57 -1.47
CA ALA A 49 -34.68 -11.80 -0.90
C ALA A 49 -34.32 -12.94 -1.87
N ALA A 50 -33.16 -12.81 -2.53
CA ALA A 50 -32.35 -13.94 -2.96
C ALA A 50 -30.86 -13.63 -2.70
N ALA A 51 -30.23 -14.46 -1.86
CA ALA A 51 -28.80 -14.55 -1.56
C ALA A 51 -28.06 -13.23 -1.27
N ARG A 52 -27.90 -12.90 0.02
CA ARG A 52 -26.84 -11.99 0.48
C ARG A 52 -25.52 -12.46 -0.11
N GLY A 53 -24.94 -11.70 -1.05
CA GLY A 53 -23.62 -11.96 -1.60
C GLY A 53 -22.60 -12.06 -0.46
N LYS A 54 -21.77 -13.10 -0.50
CA LYS A 54 -20.68 -13.32 0.46
C LYS A 54 -19.83 -12.04 0.45
N ARG A 55 -19.73 -11.35 1.59
CA ARG A 55 -18.80 -10.23 1.79
C ARG A 55 -17.43 -10.72 1.35
N ILE A 56 -16.76 -10.05 0.40
CA ILE A 56 -15.41 -10.46 0.00
C ILE A 56 -14.51 -10.25 1.20
N VAL A 57 -14.05 -11.35 1.75
CA VAL A 57 -13.07 -11.43 2.80
C VAL A 57 -11.88 -12.14 2.17
N THR A 58 -10.65 -11.72 2.50
CA THR A 58 -9.47 -12.52 2.18
C THR A 58 -9.69 -13.93 2.72
N ASP A 59 -9.81 -14.91 1.82
CA ASP A 59 -10.19 -16.30 2.11
C ASP A 59 -9.41 -17.17 1.13
N PHE A 60 -8.17 -17.51 1.51
CA PHE A 60 -7.22 -18.25 0.69
C PHE A 60 -7.59 -19.73 0.60
N ASP A 61 -8.32 -20.25 1.59
CA ASP A 61 -8.76 -21.66 1.64
C ASP A 61 -10.25 -21.91 1.34
N GLY A 62 -11.02 -20.84 1.14
CA GLY A 62 -12.42 -20.88 0.73
C GLY A 62 -13.36 -21.39 1.82
N ASP A 63 -12.94 -21.41 3.08
CA ASP A 63 -13.74 -21.92 4.19
C ASP A 63 -14.84 -20.94 4.67
N GLY A 64 -14.81 -19.71 4.14
CA GLY A 64 -15.76 -18.64 4.47
C GLY A 64 -15.39 -17.82 5.70
N HIS A 65 -14.18 -18.01 6.26
CA HIS A 65 -13.63 -17.21 7.32
C HIS A 65 -12.48 -16.32 6.83
N ALA A 66 -12.24 -15.22 7.55
CA ALA A 66 -11.20 -14.27 7.19
C ALA A 66 -9.81 -14.80 7.48
N ASP A 67 -8.98 -14.90 6.45
CA ASP A 67 -7.56 -15.16 6.53
C ASP A 67 -6.75 -13.87 6.66
N LEU A 68 -5.54 -14.01 7.18
CA LEU A 68 -4.62 -12.91 7.39
C LEU A 68 -3.27 -13.20 6.73
N ALA A 69 -2.76 -12.26 5.93
CA ALA A 69 -1.37 -12.22 5.51
C ALA A 69 -0.66 -11.04 6.20
N VAL A 70 0.42 -11.34 6.91
CA VAL A 70 1.23 -10.38 7.68
C VAL A 70 2.64 -10.33 7.12
N PRO A 71 2.97 -9.29 6.34
CA PRO A 71 4.32 -9.12 5.82
C PRO A 71 5.33 -8.72 6.90
N ALA A 72 6.54 -9.25 6.77
CA ALA A 72 7.71 -8.90 7.55
C ALA A 72 8.89 -8.63 6.59
N PRO A 73 8.83 -7.59 5.74
CA PRO A 73 9.81 -7.34 4.67
C PRO A 73 11.23 -7.09 5.20
N LEU A 74 11.37 -6.68 6.45
CA LEU A 74 12.68 -6.42 7.07
C LEU A 74 13.30 -7.67 7.72
N SER A 75 12.64 -8.84 7.65
CA SER A 75 13.11 -10.06 8.29
C SER A 75 14.41 -10.58 7.66
N THR A 76 15.23 -11.23 8.48
CA THR A 76 16.40 -11.99 8.03
C THR A 76 15.96 -13.42 7.68
N VAL A 77 16.31 -13.88 6.49
CA VAL A 77 16.06 -15.25 6.01
C VAL A 77 17.38 -15.84 5.51
N ASP A 78 17.72 -17.05 5.96
CA ASP A 78 18.96 -17.75 5.60
C ASP A 78 20.23 -16.88 5.73
N GLY A 79 20.29 -16.09 6.82
CA GLY A 79 21.41 -15.16 7.09
C GLY A 79 21.41 -13.87 6.27
N VAL A 80 20.51 -13.71 5.28
CA VAL A 80 20.36 -12.49 4.48
C VAL A 80 19.42 -11.52 5.17
N ARG A 81 19.94 -10.37 5.61
CA ARG A 81 19.14 -9.28 6.20
C ARG A 81 18.27 -8.61 5.13
N LEU A 82 17.08 -8.14 5.51
CA LEU A 82 16.11 -7.53 4.59
C LEU A 82 15.69 -8.47 3.46
N ALA A 83 15.67 -9.77 3.75
CA ALA A 83 15.21 -10.77 2.80
C ALA A 83 13.69 -10.77 2.68
N GLY A 84 12.99 -10.58 3.81
CA GLY A 84 11.55 -10.52 3.86
C GLY A 84 10.88 -11.90 3.97
N SER A 85 9.72 -11.93 4.63
CA SER A 85 8.85 -13.09 4.78
C SER A 85 7.42 -12.65 4.98
N VAL A 86 6.45 -13.55 4.81
CA VAL A 86 5.03 -13.29 5.06
C VAL A 86 4.48 -14.42 5.93
N SER A 87 3.85 -14.07 7.05
CA SER A 87 3.12 -15.03 7.88
C SER A 87 1.65 -15.04 7.49
N VAL A 88 1.11 -16.22 7.18
CA VAL A 88 -0.29 -16.43 6.85
C VAL A 88 -0.96 -17.15 8.02
N VAL A 89 -2.08 -16.60 8.47
CA VAL A 89 -2.90 -17.16 9.54
C VAL A 89 -4.31 -17.37 8.98
N TYR A 90 -4.71 -18.63 8.87
CA TYR A 90 -6.05 -18.97 8.41
C TYR A 90 -7.10 -18.60 9.46
N GLY A 91 -8.28 -18.23 8.97
CA GLY A 91 -9.43 -17.85 9.74
C GLY A 91 -10.13 -19.02 10.41
N SER A 92 -11.08 -18.68 11.28
CA SER A 92 -12.11 -19.59 11.77
C SER A 92 -13.28 -18.79 12.28
N GLN A 93 -14.37 -19.47 12.64
CA GLN A 93 -15.50 -18.84 13.32
C GLN A 93 -15.11 -18.09 14.61
N ALA A 94 -14.04 -18.51 15.29
CA ALA A 94 -13.54 -17.88 16.51
C ALA A 94 -12.55 -16.72 16.25
N GLY A 95 -12.35 -16.34 14.99
CA GLY A 95 -11.30 -15.42 14.55
C GLY A 95 -10.05 -16.16 14.07
N PRO A 96 -8.88 -15.49 14.02
CA PRO A 96 -7.64 -16.09 13.53
C PRO A 96 -7.33 -17.41 14.23
N ALA A 97 -7.01 -18.45 13.47
CA ALA A 97 -6.71 -19.78 13.95
C ALA A 97 -5.19 -20.07 13.88
N PRO A 98 -4.38 -19.57 14.84
CA PRO A 98 -2.91 -19.62 14.79
C PRO A 98 -2.33 -21.03 15.02
N ARG A 99 -3.14 -22.09 14.93
CA ARG A 99 -2.67 -23.48 15.15
C ARG A 99 -2.01 -24.09 13.92
N ARG A 100 -2.06 -23.43 12.76
CA ARG A 100 -1.37 -23.81 11.52
C ARG A 100 -0.89 -22.59 10.71
N PRO A 101 -0.05 -21.71 11.29
CA PRO A 101 0.46 -20.57 10.54
C PRO A 101 1.41 -21.08 9.45
N GLN A 102 1.38 -20.44 8.29
CA GLN A 102 2.30 -20.70 7.20
C GLN A 102 3.25 -19.51 7.08
N VAL A 103 4.56 -19.75 7.18
CA VAL A 103 5.56 -18.71 6.87
C VAL A 103 6.02 -18.93 5.44
N ILE A 104 5.91 -17.89 4.63
CA ILE A 104 6.31 -17.86 3.23
C ILE A 104 7.53 -16.97 3.12
N ASP A 105 8.58 -17.51 2.53
CA ASP A 105 9.79 -16.79 2.16
C ASP A 105 10.39 -17.43 0.90
N ARG A 106 11.43 -16.83 0.35
CA ARG A 106 12.05 -17.30 -0.90
C ARG A 106 13.00 -18.48 -0.72
N ALA A 107 13.59 -18.70 0.46
CA ALA A 107 14.69 -19.65 0.66
C ALA A 107 14.25 -20.98 1.28
N SER A 108 13.12 -20.98 2.00
CA SER A 108 12.53 -22.17 2.60
C SER A 108 11.85 -23.03 1.55
N LYS A 109 11.82 -24.36 1.78
CA LYS A 109 10.97 -25.25 0.98
C LYS A 109 9.51 -24.90 1.23
N GLY A 110 8.88 -24.27 0.24
CA GLY A 110 7.48 -23.84 0.30
C GLY A 110 6.83 -23.80 -1.08
N PRO A 111 5.67 -23.12 -1.19
CA PRO A 111 4.88 -23.03 -2.43
C PRO A 111 5.63 -22.45 -3.63
N LEU A 112 6.61 -21.58 -3.36
CA LEU A 112 7.47 -20.95 -4.36
C LEU A 112 8.71 -21.79 -4.71
N GLY A 113 8.87 -22.95 -4.10
CA GLY A 113 10.12 -23.72 -4.14
C GLY A 113 11.24 -23.06 -3.34
N VAL A 114 12.48 -23.50 -3.57
CA VAL A 114 13.69 -22.88 -2.99
C VAL A 114 14.32 -21.96 -4.02
N LEU A 115 14.32 -20.67 -3.73
CA LEU A 115 15.00 -19.61 -4.46
C LEU A 115 16.12 -19.04 -3.57
N ALA A 116 17.04 -18.27 -4.13
CA ALA A 116 18.06 -17.61 -3.32
C ALA A 116 17.44 -16.45 -2.52
N ALA A 117 17.69 -16.39 -1.20
CA ALA A 117 17.42 -15.19 -0.42
C ALA A 117 18.24 -14.01 -0.97
N ARG A 118 17.62 -12.83 -1.05
CA ARG A 118 18.22 -11.59 -1.57
C ARG A 118 17.82 -10.43 -0.67
N GLN A 119 18.59 -9.35 -0.64
CA GLN A 119 18.18 -8.12 0.04
C GLN A 119 17.17 -7.37 -0.82
N GLU A 120 15.92 -7.81 -0.79
CA GLU A 120 14.86 -7.33 -1.68
C GLU A 120 13.52 -7.10 -0.97
N GLN A 121 13.49 -7.24 0.35
CA GLN A 121 12.32 -6.92 1.17
C GLN A 121 11.05 -7.67 0.76
N PHE A 122 11.16 -8.98 0.48
CA PHE A 122 10.04 -9.81 0.04
C PHE A 122 8.79 -9.62 0.91
N GLY A 123 7.67 -9.31 0.26
CA GLY A 123 6.40 -9.00 0.90
C GLY A 123 6.18 -7.52 1.23
N ASP A 124 7.08 -6.62 0.84
CA ASP A 124 6.87 -5.16 0.96
C ASP A 124 5.60 -4.65 0.24
N HIS A 125 5.19 -5.35 -0.82
CA HIS A 125 3.95 -5.20 -1.52
C HIS A 125 3.21 -6.53 -1.56
N ALA A 126 1.97 -6.52 -1.05
CA ALA A 126 1.10 -7.68 -1.03
C ALA A 126 -0.28 -7.31 -1.58
N VAL A 127 -0.80 -8.12 -2.50
CA VAL A 127 -2.14 -7.98 -3.08
C VAL A 127 -2.86 -9.31 -2.89
N ALA A 128 -4.03 -9.28 -2.24
CA ALA A 128 -4.87 -10.44 -2.04
C ALA A 128 -6.18 -10.30 -2.83
N ARG A 129 -6.32 -11.06 -3.92
CA ARG A 129 -7.48 -11.06 -4.83
C ARG A 129 -7.56 -12.42 -5.52
N ASP A 130 -8.72 -12.79 -6.04
CA ASP A 130 -8.88 -13.96 -6.92
C ASP A 130 -8.33 -13.60 -8.32
N LEU A 131 -7.06 -13.91 -8.57
CA LEU A 131 -6.32 -13.48 -9.76
C LEU A 131 -6.59 -14.39 -10.95
N ASP A 132 -6.88 -15.67 -10.72
CA ASP A 132 -7.18 -16.64 -11.78
C ASP A 132 -8.67 -16.96 -11.95
N SER A 133 -9.53 -16.30 -11.15
CA SER A 133 -10.99 -16.41 -11.19
C SER A 133 -11.49 -17.83 -10.88
N ASP A 134 -10.83 -18.50 -9.93
CA ASP A 134 -11.20 -19.84 -9.48
C ASP A 134 -12.09 -19.85 -8.22
N GLY A 135 -12.36 -18.67 -7.65
CA GLY A 135 -13.18 -18.48 -6.46
C GLY A 135 -12.41 -18.54 -5.13
N PHE A 136 -11.09 -18.69 -5.16
CA PHE A 136 -10.22 -18.59 -3.99
C PHE A 136 -9.43 -17.29 -4.02
N THR A 137 -9.11 -16.74 -2.85
CA THR A 137 -8.20 -15.59 -2.82
C THR A 137 -6.78 -16.07 -3.13
N ASP A 138 -6.06 -15.36 -4.01
CA ASP A 138 -4.64 -15.54 -4.25
C ASP A 138 -3.84 -14.46 -3.51
N LEU A 139 -2.53 -14.69 -3.34
CA LEU A 139 -1.62 -13.72 -2.71
C LEU A 139 -0.45 -13.41 -3.64
N ALA A 140 -0.46 -12.23 -4.26
CA ALA A 140 0.69 -11.70 -4.99
C ALA A 140 1.63 -10.93 -4.05
N LEU A 141 2.93 -11.22 -4.17
CA LEU A 141 4.03 -10.65 -3.40
C LEU A 141 5.11 -10.16 -4.38
N GLY A 142 4.89 -8.95 -4.92
CA GLY A 142 5.69 -8.39 -5.99
C GLY A 142 5.60 -9.23 -7.28
N ARG A 143 6.66 -9.95 -7.63
CA ARG A 143 6.69 -10.85 -8.81
C ARG A 143 6.35 -12.31 -8.50
N SER A 144 6.08 -12.64 -7.24
CA SER A 144 5.64 -13.97 -6.85
C SER A 144 4.13 -13.97 -6.66
N VAL A 145 3.47 -15.07 -6.97
CA VAL A 145 2.06 -15.30 -6.61
C VAL A 145 1.94 -16.65 -5.95
N LEU A 146 1.14 -16.71 -4.88
CA LEU A 146 0.68 -17.95 -4.27
C LEU A 146 -0.79 -18.12 -4.61
N TRP A 147 -1.13 -19.29 -5.13
CA TRP A 147 -2.48 -19.56 -5.58
C TRP A 147 -3.33 -20.14 -4.45
N GLY A 148 -4.49 -19.54 -4.24
CA GLY A 148 -5.55 -20.02 -3.38
C GLY A 148 -6.05 -21.39 -3.82
N SER A 149 -6.56 -22.15 -2.85
CA SER A 149 -7.20 -23.45 -3.06
C SER A 149 -7.83 -23.92 -1.76
N ARG A 150 -8.66 -24.96 -1.78
CA ARG A 150 -9.17 -25.62 -0.55
C ARG A 150 -8.10 -26.09 0.44
N GLU A 151 -6.85 -26.20 0.02
CA GLU A 151 -5.73 -26.58 0.88
C GLU A 151 -4.91 -25.37 1.38
N GLY A 152 -5.38 -24.16 1.06
CA GLY A 152 -4.70 -22.89 1.24
C GLY A 152 -3.64 -22.62 0.17
N LEU A 153 -2.67 -21.78 0.53
CA LEU A 153 -1.58 -21.30 -0.34
C LEU A 153 -0.48 -22.35 -0.51
N ARG A 154 -0.75 -23.45 -1.24
CA ARG A 154 0.17 -24.60 -1.41
C ARG A 154 1.06 -24.50 -2.64
N THR A 155 0.64 -23.77 -3.66
CA THR A 155 1.35 -23.64 -4.93
C THR A 155 1.61 -22.17 -5.24
N GLY A 156 2.63 -21.90 -6.05
CA GLY A 156 2.93 -20.55 -6.47
C GLY A 156 3.68 -20.51 -7.79
N SER A 157 3.80 -19.31 -8.34
CA SER A 157 4.41 -19.06 -9.64
C SER A 157 5.06 -17.68 -9.69
N THR A 158 5.83 -17.44 -10.75
CA THR A 158 6.38 -16.12 -11.03
C THR A 158 5.43 -15.40 -11.97
N LEU A 159 4.99 -14.20 -11.60
CA LEU A 159 4.19 -13.36 -12.48
C LEU A 159 5.05 -12.80 -13.61
N ALA A 160 4.48 -12.74 -14.82
CA ALA A 160 5.14 -12.13 -15.98
C ALA A 160 5.34 -10.62 -15.79
N ALA A 161 4.31 -9.95 -15.26
CA ALA A 161 4.35 -8.56 -14.78
C ALA A 161 4.30 -8.55 -13.24
N GLY A 162 5.06 -7.66 -12.57
CA GLY A 162 4.96 -7.54 -11.11
C GLY A 162 3.61 -6.94 -10.69
N GLY A 163 3.18 -7.15 -9.45
CA GLY A 163 2.01 -6.49 -8.88
C GLY A 163 2.41 -5.66 -7.66
N VAL A 164 2.25 -4.34 -7.73
CA VAL A 164 2.35 -3.44 -6.57
C VAL A 164 0.99 -3.02 -6.05
N ARG A 165 -0.05 -3.02 -6.90
CA ARG A 165 -1.45 -2.79 -6.57
C ARG A 165 -2.34 -3.71 -7.41
N GLY A 166 -3.53 -4.02 -6.91
CA GLY A 166 -4.55 -4.74 -7.68
C GLY A 166 -5.86 -3.97 -7.73
N GLY A 167 -6.58 -4.13 -8.82
CA GLY A 167 -7.86 -3.48 -9.12
C GLY A 167 -8.59 -4.21 -10.24
N ASP A 168 -9.73 -3.70 -10.69
CA ASP A 168 -10.36 -4.03 -11.98
C ASP A 168 -10.29 -2.79 -12.87
N PHE A 169 -9.20 -2.60 -13.61
CA PHE A 169 -8.93 -1.35 -14.32
C PHE A 169 -9.66 -1.25 -15.67
N ASP A 170 -10.18 -2.38 -16.19
CA ASP A 170 -10.99 -2.40 -17.41
C ASP A 170 -12.47 -2.71 -17.21
N GLY A 171 -12.88 -3.09 -16.00
CA GLY A 171 -14.26 -3.32 -15.61
C GLY A 171 -14.81 -4.61 -16.18
N ASP A 172 -13.96 -5.61 -16.39
CA ASP A 172 -14.36 -6.92 -16.90
C ASP A 172 -14.71 -7.92 -15.79
N GLY A 173 -14.58 -7.50 -14.52
CA GLY A 173 -14.88 -8.28 -13.33
C GLY A 173 -13.75 -9.21 -12.90
N HIS A 174 -12.62 -9.22 -13.61
CA HIS A 174 -11.44 -9.98 -13.22
C HIS A 174 -10.43 -9.10 -12.49
N ALA A 175 -9.70 -9.69 -11.56
CA ALA A 175 -8.64 -8.97 -10.86
C ALA A 175 -7.44 -8.74 -11.78
N ASP A 176 -7.01 -7.49 -11.82
CA ASP A 176 -5.82 -7.01 -12.53
C ASP A 176 -4.69 -6.69 -11.54
N LEU A 177 -3.46 -6.62 -12.06
CA LEU A 177 -2.29 -6.17 -11.32
C LEU A 177 -1.60 -5.02 -12.03
N LEU A 178 -1.39 -3.93 -11.31
CA LEU A 178 -0.61 -2.77 -11.73
C LEU A 178 0.82 -2.90 -11.18
N ASP A 179 1.83 -2.71 -12.02
CA ASP A 179 3.23 -2.67 -11.62
C ASP A 179 3.73 -1.24 -11.31
N ALA A 180 4.97 -1.13 -10.82
CA ALA A 180 5.58 0.15 -10.46
C ALA A 180 5.81 1.10 -11.66
N ASP A 181 5.79 0.56 -12.88
CA ASP A 181 5.89 1.29 -14.14
C ASP A 181 4.52 1.74 -14.67
N LEU A 182 3.45 1.51 -13.90
CA LEU A 182 2.05 1.72 -14.26
C LEU A 182 1.59 0.87 -15.46
N THR A 183 2.27 -0.26 -15.69
CA THR A 183 1.80 -1.26 -16.65
C THR A 183 0.85 -2.22 -15.94
N VAL A 184 -0.32 -2.42 -16.53
CA VAL A 184 -1.34 -3.33 -16.01
C VAL A 184 -1.23 -4.69 -16.70
N GLY A 185 -1.15 -5.76 -15.92
CA GLY A 185 -1.50 -7.11 -16.36
C GLY A 185 -2.98 -7.33 -16.12
N TYR A 186 -3.76 -7.48 -17.19
CA TYR A 186 -5.20 -7.66 -17.11
C TYR A 186 -5.56 -9.14 -16.92
N GLY A 187 -6.45 -9.41 -15.97
CA GLY A 187 -6.92 -10.73 -15.60
C GLY A 187 -7.85 -11.39 -16.63
N PRO A 188 -8.28 -12.64 -16.37
CA PRO A 188 -7.73 -13.51 -15.34
C PRO A 188 -6.30 -13.95 -15.69
N PHE A 189 -5.49 -14.20 -14.67
CA PHE A 189 -4.15 -14.73 -14.80
C PHE A 189 -4.19 -16.25 -14.95
N SER A 190 -3.28 -16.81 -15.74
CA SER A 190 -3.06 -18.25 -15.72
C SER A 190 -2.28 -18.67 -14.46
N ARG A 191 -2.41 -19.94 -14.05
CA ARG A 191 -1.58 -20.54 -12.99
C ARG A 191 -0.07 -20.46 -13.24
N ALA A 192 0.35 -20.19 -14.48
CA ALA A 192 1.76 -19.95 -14.81
C ALA A 192 2.22 -18.50 -14.51
N GLY A 193 1.30 -17.60 -14.13
CA GLY A 193 1.57 -16.20 -13.83
C GLY A 193 1.44 -15.25 -15.04
N GLU A 194 0.91 -15.72 -16.16
CA GLU A 194 0.68 -14.90 -17.36
C GLU A 194 -0.69 -14.21 -17.29
N PRO A 195 -0.78 -12.87 -17.48
CA PRO A 195 -2.05 -12.19 -17.62
C PRO A 195 -2.72 -12.53 -18.95
N ARG A 196 -4.04 -12.32 -19.04
CA ARG A 196 -4.79 -12.46 -20.31
C ARG A 196 -4.28 -11.49 -21.37
N ARG A 197 -3.96 -10.25 -20.97
CA ARG A 197 -3.24 -9.27 -21.80
C ARG A 197 -2.43 -8.33 -20.93
N THR A 198 -1.49 -7.63 -21.55
CA THR A 198 -0.71 -6.57 -20.89
C THR A 198 -1.05 -5.21 -21.51
N GLY A 199 -1.22 -4.22 -20.65
CA GLY A 199 -1.41 -2.83 -21.02
C GLY A 199 -0.16 -2.19 -21.58
N LYS A 200 -0.30 -0.96 -22.04
CA LYS A 200 0.84 -0.11 -22.37
C LYS A 200 1.09 0.82 -21.19
N LYS A 201 2.37 1.06 -20.89
CA LYS A 201 2.77 2.13 -19.97
C LYS A 201 2.15 3.47 -20.41
N PRO A 202 1.47 4.20 -19.52
CA PRO A 202 0.98 5.54 -19.80
C PRO A 202 2.12 6.50 -20.19
N ARG A 203 1.78 7.56 -20.94
CA ARG A 203 2.74 8.56 -21.45
C ARG A 203 3.10 9.65 -20.47
N ALA A 204 2.66 9.54 -19.22
CA ALA A 204 2.90 10.53 -18.19
C ALA A 204 4.36 11.01 -18.23
N HIS A 205 4.54 12.31 -18.42
CA HIS A 205 5.83 12.97 -18.45
C HIS A 205 6.44 13.01 -17.05
N PHE A 206 6.78 11.83 -16.53
CA PHE A 206 7.68 11.74 -15.42
C PHE A 206 9.04 12.23 -15.93
N GLY A 207 9.62 13.27 -15.32
CA GLY A 207 11.03 13.58 -15.61
C GLY A 207 11.89 12.32 -15.41
N ASP A 208 13.05 12.23 -16.06
CA ASP A 208 13.88 11.01 -16.08
C ASP A 208 14.21 10.43 -14.67
N ASP A 209 14.07 11.24 -13.62
CA ASP A 209 14.28 10.89 -12.21
C ASP A 209 12.99 10.87 -11.34
N GLN A 210 11.81 10.95 -11.94
CA GLN A 210 10.53 10.99 -11.22
C GLN A 210 9.85 9.62 -11.33
N TRP A 211 9.51 9.05 -10.19
CA TRP A 211 8.80 7.78 -10.08
C TRP A 211 7.60 7.95 -9.13
N PRO A 212 6.51 7.20 -9.37
CA PRO A 212 5.40 7.16 -8.42
C PRO A 212 5.92 6.76 -7.03
N ARG A 213 5.86 7.66 -6.06
CA ARG A 213 6.19 7.38 -4.66
C ARG A 213 5.02 6.75 -3.93
N THR A 214 3.81 7.13 -4.35
CA THR A 214 2.56 6.58 -3.86
C THR A 214 1.67 6.23 -5.04
N ILE A 215 0.93 5.13 -4.88
CA ILE A 215 -0.08 4.67 -5.83
C ILE A 215 -1.31 4.32 -5.00
N THR A 216 -2.41 4.99 -5.32
CA THR A 216 -3.74 4.79 -4.75
C THR A 216 -4.65 4.29 -5.87
N VAL A 217 -5.49 3.31 -5.56
CA VAL A 217 -6.39 2.65 -6.51
C VAL A 217 -7.81 2.63 -5.93
N GLY A 218 -8.80 2.85 -6.77
CA GLY A 218 -10.23 2.77 -6.45
C GLY A 218 -11.06 3.43 -7.55
N ASP A 219 -12.37 3.23 -7.56
CA ASP A 219 -13.26 3.88 -8.53
C ASP A 219 -13.59 5.32 -8.11
N LEU A 220 -12.89 6.31 -8.68
CA LEU A 220 -13.17 7.74 -8.47
C LEU A 220 -14.26 8.27 -9.41
N THR A 221 -14.61 7.52 -10.46
CA THR A 221 -15.55 7.96 -11.49
C THR A 221 -16.94 7.35 -11.41
N GLY A 222 -17.16 6.42 -10.49
CA GLY A 222 -18.44 5.71 -10.29
C GLY A 222 -18.83 4.88 -11.52
N ASP A 223 -17.85 4.46 -12.32
CA ASP A 223 -18.08 3.74 -13.58
C ASP A 223 -17.85 2.23 -13.47
N GLY A 224 -17.56 1.76 -12.26
CA GLY A 224 -17.28 0.36 -11.92
C GLY A 224 -15.87 -0.08 -12.30
N ARG A 225 -14.99 0.83 -12.72
CA ARG A 225 -13.57 0.54 -12.98
C ARG A 225 -12.72 1.20 -11.94
N ASP A 226 -11.71 0.49 -11.48
CA ASP A 226 -10.69 1.07 -10.63
C ASP A 226 -9.83 2.07 -11.44
N ASP A 227 -9.66 3.25 -10.88
CA ASP A 227 -8.77 4.28 -11.36
C ASP A 227 -7.44 4.26 -10.58
N VAL A 228 -6.46 5.04 -11.05
CA VAL A 228 -5.16 5.17 -10.39
C VAL A 228 -4.84 6.63 -10.11
N VAL A 229 -4.48 6.92 -8.86
CA VAL A 229 -3.88 8.19 -8.47
C VAL A 229 -2.44 7.95 -8.03
N THR A 230 -1.50 8.68 -8.61
CA THR A 230 -0.08 8.62 -8.24
C THR A 230 0.37 9.89 -7.53
N GLY A 231 1.27 9.74 -6.56
CA GLY A 231 2.08 10.83 -6.01
C GLY A 231 3.50 10.77 -6.54
N GLN A 232 4.08 11.92 -6.86
CA GLN A 232 5.35 12.01 -7.56
C GLN A 232 6.35 12.83 -6.75
N GLY A 233 7.63 12.55 -6.96
CA GLY A 233 8.67 13.50 -6.63
C GLY A 233 10.05 12.86 -6.51
N PHE A 234 11.03 13.68 -6.17
CA PHE A 234 12.45 13.32 -6.17
C PHE A 234 13.11 13.89 -4.92
N GLU A 235 13.88 13.05 -4.22
CA GLU A 235 14.41 13.38 -2.89
C GLU A 235 13.29 13.98 -2.00
N GLU A 236 13.52 15.16 -1.42
CA GLU A 236 12.55 15.85 -0.59
C GLU A 236 11.50 16.63 -1.38
N MET A 237 11.65 16.79 -2.70
CA MET A 237 10.72 17.57 -3.51
C MET A 237 9.50 16.71 -3.88
N GLN A 238 8.31 17.20 -3.53
CA GLN A 238 7.04 16.64 -3.96
C GLN A 238 6.59 17.34 -5.24
N ASN A 239 6.13 16.56 -6.21
CA ASN A 239 5.42 17.06 -7.36
C ASN A 239 3.93 16.78 -7.22
N ARG A 240 3.16 17.48 -8.04
CA ARG A 240 1.74 17.24 -8.14
C ARG A 240 1.46 15.80 -8.56
N GLY A 241 0.37 15.26 -8.04
CA GLY A 241 -0.09 13.93 -8.40
C GLY A 241 -0.68 13.83 -9.80
N TYR A 242 -0.91 12.61 -10.26
CA TYR A 242 -1.60 12.33 -11.51
C TYR A 242 -2.74 11.36 -11.30
N PHE A 243 -3.89 11.66 -11.90
CA PHE A 243 -5.05 10.78 -12.01
C PHE A 243 -5.06 10.10 -13.38
N PHE A 244 -5.23 8.79 -13.38
CA PHE A 244 -5.37 7.96 -14.56
C PHE A 244 -6.69 7.21 -14.46
N GLN A 245 -7.61 7.55 -15.36
CA GLN A 245 -8.92 6.91 -15.39
C GLN A 245 -8.83 5.46 -15.89
N GLY A 246 -9.51 4.53 -15.23
CA GLY A 246 -9.83 3.20 -15.74
C GLY A 246 -10.72 3.30 -16.98
N ARG A 247 -10.54 2.42 -17.96
CA ARG A 247 -11.39 2.37 -19.16
C ARG A 247 -11.51 0.93 -19.61
N SER A 248 -12.53 0.60 -20.38
CA SER A 248 -12.69 -0.74 -20.98
C SER A 248 -11.51 -1.21 -21.86
N THR A 249 -10.66 -0.29 -22.30
CA THR A 249 -9.41 -0.60 -23.03
C THR A 249 -8.19 -0.70 -22.13
N GLY A 250 -8.36 -0.53 -20.82
CA GLY A 250 -7.34 -0.33 -19.81
C GLY A 250 -7.13 1.12 -19.41
N LEU A 251 -6.15 1.34 -18.53
CA LEU A 251 -5.81 2.64 -17.97
C LEU A 251 -5.59 3.73 -19.04
N ALA A 252 -6.11 4.94 -18.80
CA ALA A 252 -5.96 6.08 -19.69
C ALA A 252 -4.47 6.38 -19.96
N PRO A 253 -4.06 6.55 -21.23
CA PRO A 253 -2.65 6.75 -21.55
C PRO A 253 -2.13 8.15 -21.19
N GLU A 254 -3.02 9.14 -21.12
CA GLU A 254 -2.71 10.51 -20.72
C GLU A 254 -3.38 10.78 -19.37
N PRO A 255 -2.62 11.09 -18.31
CA PRO A 255 -3.20 11.43 -17.03
C PRO A 255 -3.68 12.88 -16.97
N GLU A 256 -4.50 13.15 -15.96
CA GLU A 256 -4.77 14.50 -15.48
C GLU A 256 -3.86 14.82 -14.29
N GLU A 257 -3.13 15.94 -14.36
CA GLU A 257 -2.37 16.46 -13.21
C GLU A 257 -3.34 16.94 -12.14
N LEU A 258 -3.10 16.58 -10.87
CA LEU A 258 -3.88 17.00 -9.71
C LEU A 258 -3.28 18.24 -9.05
N ASN A 259 -4.05 18.97 -8.26
CA ASN A 259 -3.54 20.12 -7.50
C ASN A 259 -3.22 19.76 -6.04
N THR A 260 -2.66 18.56 -5.84
CA THR A 260 -2.31 17.98 -4.53
C THR A 260 -0.90 17.42 -4.60
N TYR A 261 -0.18 17.49 -3.48
CA TYR A 261 1.11 16.83 -3.31
C TYR A 261 0.88 15.55 -2.51
N ASN A 262 0.72 14.45 -3.24
CA ASN A 262 0.14 13.22 -2.70
C ASN A 262 1.11 12.48 -1.76
N GLY A 263 0.77 12.49 -0.46
CA GLY A 263 1.23 11.51 0.52
C GLY A 263 0.46 10.19 0.43
N ALA A 264 0.29 9.49 1.56
CA ALA A 264 -0.62 8.34 1.64
C ALA A 264 -2.02 8.74 1.16
N GLY A 265 -2.74 7.81 0.51
CA GLY A 265 -4.07 8.06 -0.04
C GLY A 265 -5.00 6.87 0.10
N ALA A 266 -6.30 7.15 0.09
CA ALA A 266 -7.39 6.19 0.04
C ALA A 266 -8.52 6.72 -0.86
N VAL A 267 -9.35 5.81 -1.37
CA VAL A 267 -10.53 6.13 -2.18
C VAL A 267 -11.76 5.52 -1.52
N GLY A 268 -12.85 6.28 -1.43
CA GLY A 268 -14.16 5.81 -0.99
C GLY A 268 -15.21 6.90 -1.14
N ASP A 269 -16.46 6.54 -1.36
CA ASP A 269 -17.59 7.49 -1.50
C ASP A 269 -17.98 8.07 -0.13
N VAL A 270 -17.25 9.08 0.35
CA VAL A 270 -17.42 9.63 1.71
C VAL A 270 -18.68 10.49 1.79
N ASP A 271 -19.06 11.16 0.69
CA ASP A 271 -20.25 12.00 0.64
C ASP A 271 -21.51 11.34 0.05
N GLY A 272 -21.43 10.05 -0.26
CA GLY A 272 -22.55 9.17 -0.62
C GLY A 272 -23.22 9.55 -1.93
N ASP A 273 -22.46 10.08 -2.88
CA ASP A 273 -22.97 10.56 -4.17
C ASP A 273 -22.79 9.56 -5.32
N GLY A 274 -22.18 8.42 -5.04
CA GLY A 274 -21.91 7.34 -6.00
C GLY A 274 -20.56 7.47 -6.70
N TYR A 275 -19.73 8.46 -6.37
CA TYR A 275 -18.37 8.63 -6.88
C TYR A 275 -17.35 8.44 -5.75
N GLY A 276 -16.26 7.72 -6.02
CA GLY A 276 -15.19 7.61 -5.03
C GLY A 276 -14.48 8.94 -4.79
N ASP A 277 -14.42 9.37 -3.54
CA ASP A 277 -13.66 10.54 -3.11
C ASP A 277 -12.20 10.18 -2.86
N LEU A 278 -11.29 11.07 -3.28
CA LEU A 278 -9.87 10.94 -2.99
C LEU A 278 -9.55 11.57 -1.63
N VAL A 279 -9.15 10.73 -0.67
CA VAL A 279 -8.62 11.18 0.62
C VAL A 279 -7.11 11.06 0.60
N VAL A 280 -6.39 12.17 0.78
CA VAL A 280 -4.93 12.19 0.73
C VAL A 280 -4.33 12.95 1.91
N ARG A 281 -3.17 12.50 2.39
CA ARG A 281 -2.30 13.35 3.21
C ARG A 281 -1.63 14.38 2.32
N GLU A 282 -1.75 15.64 2.69
CA GLU A 282 -1.02 16.73 2.03
C GLU A 282 0.37 16.86 2.67
N LEU A 283 1.42 16.75 1.85
CA LEU A 283 2.81 16.95 2.27
C LEU A 283 3.38 18.31 1.81
N GLY A 284 2.61 19.10 1.05
CA GLY A 284 3.12 20.27 0.36
C GLY A 284 4.19 19.93 -0.68
N SER A 285 4.83 20.93 -1.28
CA SER A 285 5.82 20.73 -2.35
C SER A 285 7.18 20.21 -1.86
N VAL A 286 7.39 20.09 -0.55
CA VAL A 286 8.64 19.63 0.08
C VAL A 286 8.29 18.78 1.29
N SER A 287 8.80 17.54 1.37
CA SER A 287 8.57 16.63 2.50
C SER A 287 9.55 16.79 3.65
N GLU A 288 10.60 17.59 3.49
CA GLU A 288 11.59 17.81 4.55
C GLU A 288 10.89 18.39 5.80
N GLY A 289 10.99 17.68 6.92
CA GLY A 289 10.33 18.07 8.16
C GLY A 289 8.88 17.58 8.30
N ALA A 290 8.37 16.76 7.37
CA ALA A 290 7.03 16.16 7.46
C ALA A 290 6.84 15.27 8.70
N GLU A 291 7.91 14.89 9.39
CA GLU A 291 7.94 14.22 10.69
C GLU A 291 7.72 15.15 11.89
N HIS A 292 7.83 16.46 11.69
CA HIS A 292 7.58 17.49 12.69
C HIS A 292 6.21 18.17 12.50
N GLU A 293 5.48 17.84 11.43
CA GLU A 293 4.18 18.41 11.13
C GLU A 293 3.07 17.89 12.03
N LYS A 294 2.05 18.72 12.26
CA LYS A 294 0.78 18.25 12.83
C LYS A 294 0.08 17.25 11.91
N GLY A 295 0.16 17.48 10.60
CA GLY A 295 -0.52 16.72 9.56
C GLY A 295 -1.95 17.19 9.32
N GLU A 296 -2.40 17.06 8.07
CA GLU A 296 -3.77 17.27 7.61
C GLU A 296 -4.08 16.25 6.52
N ILE A 297 -5.37 15.98 6.31
CA ILE A 297 -5.88 15.25 5.15
C ILE A 297 -6.73 16.19 4.30
N ARG A 298 -6.79 15.88 3.01
CA ARG A 298 -7.62 16.56 2.02
C ARG A 298 -8.56 15.55 1.40
N VAL A 299 -9.84 15.88 1.39
CA VAL A 299 -10.88 15.12 0.70
C VAL A 299 -11.25 15.87 -0.58
N LEU A 300 -10.95 15.28 -1.73
CA LEU A 300 -11.29 15.79 -3.04
C LEU A 300 -12.44 14.95 -3.58
N ARG A 301 -13.59 15.58 -3.78
CA ARG A 301 -14.80 14.84 -4.18
C ARG A 301 -14.63 14.17 -5.52
N GLY A 302 -15.16 12.96 -5.64
CA GLY A 302 -15.28 12.24 -6.89
C GLY A 302 -16.26 12.92 -7.85
N SER A 303 -16.23 12.49 -9.11
CA SER A 303 -17.24 12.81 -10.11
C SER A 303 -17.05 11.89 -11.31
N ALA A 304 -17.99 11.89 -12.25
CA ALA A 304 -17.82 11.18 -13.53
C ALA A 304 -16.58 11.61 -14.35
N SER A 305 -15.92 12.72 -14.00
CA SER A 305 -14.66 13.17 -14.61
C SER A 305 -13.42 12.93 -13.71
N GLY A 306 -13.59 12.20 -12.60
CA GLY A 306 -12.55 11.96 -11.60
C GLY A 306 -12.56 13.01 -10.48
N PRO A 307 -11.47 13.10 -9.71
CA PRO A 307 -11.41 13.92 -8.51
C PRO A 307 -11.48 15.42 -8.83
N GLY A 308 -12.28 16.14 -8.06
CA GLY A 308 -12.43 17.58 -8.13
C GLY A 308 -11.15 18.34 -7.78
N ARG A 309 -11.15 19.66 -7.96
CA ARG A 309 -9.99 20.54 -7.66
C ARG A 309 -10.05 21.19 -6.29
N ALA A 310 -11.25 21.31 -5.73
CA ALA A 310 -11.46 21.82 -4.39
C ALA A 310 -11.34 20.68 -3.38
N ALA A 311 -10.62 20.93 -2.29
CA ALA A 311 -10.47 19.99 -1.20
C ALA A 311 -11.17 20.50 0.05
N THR A 312 -11.83 19.60 0.78
CA THR A 312 -12.14 19.80 2.18
C THR A 312 -10.90 19.43 3.00
N VAL A 313 -10.43 20.34 3.84
CA VAL A 313 -9.28 20.09 4.72
C VAL A 313 -9.78 19.60 6.07
N ILE A 314 -9.21 18.50 6.56
CA ILE A 314 -9.53 17.90 7.85
C ILE A 314 -8.23 17.67 8.62
N ASP A 315 -8.22 18.06 9.89
CA ASP A 315 -7.13 17.87 10.84
C ASP A 315 -7.70 17.54 12.23
N GLN A 316 -6.82 17.38 13.24
CA GLN A 316 -7.23 17.09 14.62
C GLN A 316 -7.93 18.26 15.34
N GLU A 317 -8.02 19.44 14.71
CA GLU A 317 -8.71 20.63 15.24
C GLU A 317 -10.08 20.83 14.57
N SER A 318 -10.36 20.06 13.52
CA SER A 318 -11.63 20.04 12.81
C SER A 318 -12.76 19.54 13.71
N ALA A 319 -13.97 20.03 13.46
CA ALA A 319 -15.15 19.60 14.20
C ALA A 319 -15.31 18.08 14.13
N GLU A 320 -15.74 17.46 15.22
CA GLU A 320 -16.02 16.02 15.33
C GLU A 320 -14.78 15.11 15.25
N VAL A 321 -13.58 15.64 14.97
CA VAL A 321 -12.32 14.90 15.08
C VAL A 321 -11.80 14.96 16.52
N PRO A 322 -11.66 13.83 17.24
CA PRO A 322 -11.24 13.86 18.64
C PRO A 322 -9.76 14.23 18.83
N GLY A 323 -9.50 15.28 19.60
CA GLY A 323 -8.17 15.59 20.13
C GLY A 323 -7.75 17.02 19.90
N THR A 324 -6.44 17.23 19.86
CA THR A 324 -5.82 18.52 19.53
C THR A 324 -4.53 18.22 18.79
N GLY A 325 -4.34 18.83 17.63
CA GLY A 325 -3.16 18.60 16.80
C GLY A 325 -1.90 19.15 17.44
N ARG A 326 -0.83 18.35 17.50
CA ARG A 326 0.49 18.72 18.00
C ARG A 326 1.55 18.52 16.93
N ALA A 327 2.59 19.34 16.96
CA ALA A 327 3.73 19.17 16.07
C ALA A 327 4.29 17.74 16.24
N GLY A 328 4.46 17.05 15.12
CA GLY A 328 4.89 15.67 15.06
C GLY A 328 3.77 14.64 15.19
N ASP A 329 2.49 15.01 15.35
CA ASP A 329 1.41 14.03 15.38
C ASP A 329 1.26 13.28 14.03
N GLN A 330 1.58 13.96 12.92
CA GLN A 330 1.50 13.42 11.56
C GLN A 330 0.12 12.85 11.21
N PHE A 331 -0.96 13.56 11.55
CA PHE A 331 -2.31 13.19 11.14
C PHE A 331 -2.38 12.94 9.63
N GLY A 332 -2.95 11.80 9.22
CA GLY A 332 -2.97 11.37 7.82
C GLY A 332 -1.81 10.47 7.41
N PHE A 333 -0.89 10.11 8.30
CA PHE A 333 0.29 9.30 7.94
C PHE A 333 -0.07 7.98 7.24
N ALA A 334 -1.15 7.35 7.67
CA ALA A 334 -1.76 6.19 7.01
C ALA A 334 -3.27 6.44 6.86
N LEU A 335 -3.85 5.99 5.75
CA LEU A 335 -5.25 6.18 5.41
C LEU A 335 -5.86 4.87 4.93
N ALA A 336 -7.13 4.66 5.31
CA ALA A 336 -8.00 3.66 4.73
C ALA A 336 -9.42 4.26 4.64
N ALA A 337 -10.15 3.88 3.61
CA ALA A 337 -11.53 4.28 3.43
C ALA A 337 -12.40 3.05 3.11
N GLY A 338 -13.65 3.05 3.60
CA GLY A 338 -14.63 2.01 3.32
C GLY A 338 -15.83 2.13 4.25
N ASP A 339 -17.00 1.67 3.80
CA ASP A 339 -18.23 1.67 4.59
C ASP A 339 -18.14 0.58 5.67
N VAL A 340 -17.84 0.96 6.92
CA VAL A 340 -17.66 0.00 8.01
C VAL A 340 -18.91 -0.17 8.87
N ASP A 341 -19.87 0.76 8.80
CA ASP A 341 -21.10 0.73 9.57
C ASP A 341 -22.35 0.35 8.75
N GLY A 342 -22.24 0.31 7.43
CA GLY A 342 -23.25 -0.12 6.48
C GLY A 342 -24.26 0.97 6.10
N ASP A 343 -23.93 2.25 6.28
CA ASP A 343 -24.82 3.36 5.96
C ASP A 343 -24.79 3.79 4.47
N GLY A 344 -23.90 3.18 3.67
CA GLY A 344 -23.72 3.47 2.27
C GLY A 344 -22.74 4.62 1.98
N ARG A 345 -22.02 5.11 2.99
CA ARG A 345 -20.93 6.08 2.86
C ARG A 345 -19.63 5.45 3.31
N ALA A 346 -18.53 5.82 2.69
CA ALA A 346 -17.22 5.40 3.13
C ALA A 346 -16.80 6.14 4.41
N ASP A 347 -16.47 5.38 5.45
CA ASP A 347 -15.77 5.89 6.61
C ASP A 347 -14.27 6.05 6.32
N VAL A 348 -13.62 7.01 6.98
CA VAL A 348 -12.18 7.24 6.84
C VAL A 348 -11.45 6.94 8.16
N ALA A 349 -10.54 5.97 8.12
CA ALA A 349 -9.62 5.69 9.21
C ALA A 349 -8.28 6.41 9.01
N VAL A 350 -7.82 7.13 10.04
CA VAL A 350 -6.63 8.00 9.97
C VAL A 350 -5.58 7.60 11.01
N GLY A 351 -4.35 7.33 10.54
CA GLY A 351 -3.18 7.09 11.38
C GLY A 351 -2.52 8.37 11.90
N VAL A 352 -2.09 8.35 13.16
CA VAL A 352 -1.45 9.49 13.87
C VAL A 352 -0.25 8.99 14.70
N PRO A 353 0.86 8.56 14.05
CA PRO A 353 1.90 7.76 14.68
C PRO A 353 2.77 8.51 15.70
N GLY A 354 2.95 9.82 15.56
CA GLY A 354 3.76 10.58 16.51
C GLY A 354 3.01 11.05 17.76
N ARG A 355 1.72 10.67 17.88
CA ARG A 355 0.96 10.87 19.10
C ARG A 355 1.48 9.95 20.20
N ASN A 356 2.33 10.49 21.08
CA ASN A 356 2.65 9.84 22.34
C ASN A 356 1.36 9.75 23.17
N GLY A 357 0.95 8.53 23.54
CA GLY A 357 -0.21 8.31 24.41
C GLY A 357 -0.09 9.16 25.67
N GLY A 358 -1.08 10.02 25.89
CA GLY A 358 -1.15 10.90 27.06
C GLY A 358 -1.61 10.18 28.31
#